data_AF-A0A1C1CLY6-F1
#
_entry.id   AF-A0A1C1CLY6-F1
#
_cell.length_a   1.000
_cell.length_b   1.000
_cell.length_c   1.000
_cell.angle_alpha   90.00
_cell.angle_beta   90.00
_cell.angle_gamma   90.00
#
_symmetry.space_group_name_H-M   'P 1'
#
loop_
_entity.id
_entity.type
_entity.pdbx_description
1 polymer ?
#
loop_
_entity_poly.entity_id
_entity_poly.type
_entity_poly.pdbx_seq_one_letter_code
_entity_poly.pdbx_strand_id
1 'polypeptide(L)'
;MRASSIRVASIASLIPRSQSSRGRVAASAIRSISSSTSRCATALPITATGPPPSAPVPTSPQYGDRIEERRRKAELLKQGKELRAASQPGSKLKPLQKRFWKEVHVTEAPEGYQILLDQRPVRTPSKSILTIPRSKPHLAHAIAIEWDMLESAQQALKNHNIPMTSIAARAQDIIEAEAKGDAKVRNEIITTMLRYLDTDTLLCWAPETKSTSPLEMQTGRPESLRQVQIKTAKPIISYLSTSVWPGVDIKPVLDENSIIPTKQDESTRNVIKGWIAGLPAYELAALERAVLAGKSLLIGARLLIEWSEEFRDMQRDSGEPRFGIHEAAEASNLEVRWQTDMWGEVEDTHDVNNEDIRRQLGSAVLLVSGIR
;
A
#
# COMPACT_ATOMS: atom_id res chain seq x y z
N MET A 1 -40.23 49.89 44.33
CA MET A 1 -39.35 49.99 45.51
C MET A 1 -39.48 48.72 46.34
N ARG A 2 -38.45 47.86 46.36
CA ARG A 2 -38.21 46.93 47.48
C ARG A 2 -36.73 46.57 47.46
N ALA A 3 -36.10 46.87 48.59
CA ALA A 3 -34.67 46.97 48.78
C ALA A 3 -34.01 45.61 49.03
N SER A 4 -32.74 45.57 48.66
CA SER A 4 -31.74 44.53 48.86
C SER A 4 -31.53 44.17 50.33
N SER A 5 -31.42 42.88 50.61
CA SER A 5 -30.96 42.34 51.89
C SER A 5 -29.49 41.97 51.79
N ILE A 6 -28.62 42.83 52.32
CA ILE A 6 -27.19 42.58 52.51
C ILE A 6 -27.02 41.75 53.79
N ARG A 7 -26.31 40.63 53.72
CA ARG A 7 -25.72 39.97 54.89
C ARG A 7 -24.20 40.08 54.83
N VAL A 8 -23.66 40.77 55.83
CA VAL A 8 -22.24 40.97 56.13
C VAL A 8 -21.93 40.25 57.44
N ALA A 9 -20.64 39.90 57.58
CA ALA A 9 -19.90 39.50 58.77
C ALA A 9 -19.73 37.98 59.00
N SER A 10 -18.49 37.51 58.92
CA SER A 10 -17.67 37.52 60.14
C SER A 10 -16.17 37.54 59.79
N ILE A 11 -15.48 38.47 60.43
CA ILE A 11 -14.04 38.70 60.40
C ILE A 11 -13.45 37.86 61.53
N ALA A 12 -12.51 36.98 61.23
CA ALA A 12 -11.62 36.38 62.23
C ALA A 12 -10.18 36.77 61.90
N SER A 13 -9.58 37.40 62.90
CA SER A 13 -8.35 38.18 62.96
C SER A 13 -7.11 37.36 63.39
N LEU A 14 -5.91 37.83 62.97
CA LEU A 14 -4.60 37.78 63.67
C LEU A 14 -3.89 36.39 63.78
N ILE A 15 -2.58 36.15 63.59
CA ILE A 15 -1.29 36.90 63.61
C ILE A 15 -0.21 36.01 62.90
N PRO A 16 0.92 36.57 62.43
CA PRO A 16 1.78 35.92 61.43
C PRO A 16 2.90 35.08 62.04
N ARG A 17 3.21 33.94 61.41
CA ARG A 17 4.43 33.17 61.69
C ARG A 17 5.39 33.29 60.51
N SER A 18 6.45 34.05 60.75
CA SER A 18 7.70 34.07 59.99
C SER A 18 8.26 32.65 59.89
N GLN A 19 8.58 32.17 58.67
CA GLN A 19 9.85 31.47 58.40
C GLN A 19 10.07 31.14 56.92
N SER A 20 11.28 31.51 56.48
CA SER A 20 12.13 31.01 55.39
C SER A 20 11.57 30.99 53.96
N SER A 21 12.12 31.90 53.16
CA SER A 21 12.11 31.97 51.70
C SER A 21 12.62 30.69 51.06
N ARG A 22 11.72 29.80 50.63
CA ARG A 22 11.99 28.89 49.51
C ARG A 22 11.62 29.63 48.24
N GLY A 23 12.62 29.84 47.38
CA GLY A 23 12.49 30.55 46.11
C GLY A 23 11.28 30.03 45.33
N ARG A 24 10.22 30.86 45.27
CA ARG A 24 9.13 30.64 44.33
C ARG A 24 9.70 30.91 42.96
N VAL A 25 10.03 29.84 42.23
CA VAL A 25 10.16 29.87 40.78
C VAL A 25 8.92 30.60 40.26
N ALA A 26 9.14 31.77 39.65
CA ALA A 26 8.06 32.55 39.07
C ALA A 26 7.28 31.65 38.11
N ALA A 27 6.03 31.37 38.42
CA ALA A 27 5.17 30.57 37.56
C ALA A 27 5.12 31.27 36.19
N SER A 28 5.55 30.55 35.16
CA SER A 28 5.52 31.05 33.79
C SER A 28 4.10 31.47 33.47
N ALA A 29 3.91 32.77 33.21
CA ALA A 29 2.62 33.30 32.76
C ALA A 29 2.40 32.82 31.33
N ILE A 30 1.88 31.61 31.17
CA ILE A 30 1.40 31.08 29.90
C ILE A 30 0.26 31.99 29.47
N ARG A 31 0.53 32.90 28.54
CA ARG A 31 -0.52 33.69 27.88
C ARG A 31 -1.28 32.73 26.97
N SER A 32 -2.51 32.40 27.35
CA SER A 32 -3.44 31.66 26.51
C SER A 32 -3.78 32.51 25.27
N ILE A 33 -3.16 32.20 24.14
CA ILE A 33 -3.51 32.77 22.83
C ILE A 33 -4.74 32.01 22.31
N SER A 34 -5.86 32.15 23.00
CA SER A 34 -7.16 31.74 22.48
C SER A 34 -8.18 32.79 22.87
N SER A 35 -8.63 33.56 21.89
CA SER A 35 -9.71 34.53 22.03
C SER A 35 -11.08 33.94 21.71
N SER A 36 -11.15 32.65 21.34
CA SER A 36 -12.44 31.96 21.18
C SER A 36 -12.98 31.59 22.55
N THR A 37 -14.19 32.03 22.86
CA THR A 37 -14.89 31.57 24.06
C THR A 37 -15.02 30.05 24.01
N SER A 38 -14.66 29.37 25.10
CA SER A 38 -14.95 27.94 25.24
C SER A 38 -16.46 27.76 25.11
N ARG A 39 -16.90 27.17 23.99
CA ARG A 39 -18.28 26.73 23.83
C ARG A 39 -18.31 25.25 24.21
N CYS A 40 -19.06 24.92 25.26
CA CYS A 40 -19.39 23.52 25.52
C CYS A 40 -20.15 22.94 24.32
N ALA A 41 -19.88 21.68 23.98
CA ALA A 41 -20.65 20.98 22.98
C ALA A 41 -22.12 20.92 23.44
N THR A 42 -23.04 21.39 22.61
CA THR A 42 -24.48 21.17 22.82
C THR A 42 -24.75 19.69 22.58
N ALA A 43 -24.90 18.91 23.65
CA ALA A 43 -25.37 17.53 23.54
C ALA A 43 -26.77 17.58 22.93
N LEU A 44 -26.91 17.13 21.68
CA LEU A 44 -28.22 16.90 21.09
C LEU A 44 -28.91 15.82 21.93
N PRO A 45 -30.23 15.93 22.18
CA PRO A 45 -30.97 14.85 22.82
C PRO A 45 -30.77 13.56 22.01
N ILE A 46 -30.61 12.43 22.72
CA ILE A 46 -30.45 11.12 22.09
C ILE A 46 -31.71 10.86 21.24
N THR A 47 -31.61 11.05 19.92
CA THR A 47 -32.74 10.85 19.00
C THR A 47 -32.95 9.37 18.66
N ALA A 48 -32.11 8.48 19.16
CA ALA A 48 -32.22 7.04 18.98
C ALA A 48 -32.74 6.38 20.26
N THR A 49 -34.04 6.09 20.31
CA THR A 49 -34.61 5.19 21.32
C THR A 49 -34.43 3.75 20.85
N GLY A 50 -33.56 3.00 21.51
CA GLY A 50 -33.35 1.58 21.26
C GLY A 50 -31.99 1.13 21.80
N PRO A 51 -31.82 -0.16 22.12
CA PRO A 51 -30.48 -0.67 22.35
C PRO A 51 -29.62 -0.36 21.12
N PRO A 52 -28.32 -0.05 21.29
CA PRO A 52 -27.43 0.08 20.16
C PRO A 52 -27.57 -1.17 19.28
N PRO A 53 -27.55 -1.04 17.95
CA PRO A 53 -27.54 -2.22 17.09
C PRO A 53 -26.42 -3.14 17.56
N SER A 54 -26.71 -4.44 17.64
CA SER A 54 -25.68 -5.43 17.92
C SER A 54 -24.53 -5.22 16.94
N ALA A 55 -23.29 -5.22 17.45
CA ALA A 55 -22.12 -5.14 16.59
C ALA A 55 -22.25 -6.16 15.45
N PRO A 56 -22.00 -5.76 14.19
CA PRO A 56 -22.10 -6.69 13.08
C PRO A 56 -21.19 -7.88 13.36
N VAL A 57 -21.75 -9.08 13.37
CA VAL A 57 -20.96 -10.31 13.50
C VAL A 57 -20.23 -10.48 12.18
N PRO A 58 -18.88 -10.50 12.14
CA PRO A 58 -18.15 -10.81 10.93
C PRO A 58 -18.51 -12.24 10.53
N THR A 59 -19.42 -12.36 9.56
CA THR A 59 -19.68 -13.63 8.90
C THR A 59 -18.44 -13.91 8.07
N SER A 60 -17.75 -15.02 8.34
CA SER A 60 -16.72 -15.52 7.42
C SER A 60 -17.44 -15.91 6.14
N PRO A 61 -17.49 -15.06 5.09
CA PRO A 61 -18.34 -15.35 3.97
C PRO A 61 -17.69 -16.52 3.24
N GLN A 62 -18.45 -17.57 2.95
CA GLN A 62 -17.94 -18.61 2.07
C GLN A 62 -17.63 -17.96 0.71
N TYR A 63 -16.65 -18.48 -0.02
CA TYR A 63 -16.21 -17.89 -1.29
C TYR A 63 -17.38 -17.63 -2.27
N GLY A 64 -18.41 -18.49 -2.26
CA GLY A 64 -19.64 -18.33 -3.03
C GLY A 64 -20.46 -17.09 -2.64
N ASP A 65 -20.64 -16.82 -1.34
CA ASP A 65 -21.42 -15.67 -0.85
C ASP A 65 -20.85 -14.34 -1.36
N ARG A 66 -19.52 -14.21 -1.40
CA ARG A 66 -18.85 -13.01 -1.93
C ARG A 66 -19.12 -12.81 -3.42
N ILE A 67 -19.22 -13.89 -4.19
CA ILE A 67 -19.48 -13.83 -5.62
C ILE A 67 -20.94 -13.43 -5.87
N GLU A 68 -21.88 -14.03 -5.15
CA GLU A 68 -23.31 -13.72 -5.28
C GLU A 68 -23.63 -12.29 -4.85
N GLU A 69 -23.07 -11.83 -3.72
CA GLU A 69 -23.25 -10.46 -3.25
C GLU A 69 -22.71 -9.44 -4.27
N ARG A 70 -21.53 -9.72 -4.86
CA ARG A 70 -20.96 -8.89 -5.94
C ARG A 70 -21.86 -8.85 -7.17
N ARG A 71 -22.41 -10.00 -7.60
CA ARG A 71 -23.37 -10.06 -8.73
C ARG A 71 -24.63 -9.24 -8.45
N ARG A 72 -25.22 -9.39 -7.27
CA ARG A 72 -26.41 -8.64 -6.85
C ARG A 72 -26.16 -7.13 -6.79
N LYS A 73 -25.03 -6.70 -6.22
CA LYS A 73 -24.63 -5.28 -6.19
C LYS A 73 -24.41 -4.73 -7.60
N ALA A 74 -23.78 -5.50 -8.49
CA ALA A 74 -23.55 -5.11 -9.88
C ALA A 74 -24.88 -4.93 -10.65
N GLU A 75 -25.84 -5.85 -10.45
CA GLU A 75 -27.17 -5.77 -11.06
C GLU A 75 -27.98 -4.58 -10.53
N LEU A 76 -27.98 -4.34 -9.22
CA LEU A 76 -28.65 -3.18 -8.61
C LEU A 76 -28.05 -1.86 -9.10
N LEU A 77 -26.73 -1.80 -9.27
CA LEU A 77 -26.04 -0.64 -9.84
C LEU A 77 -26.41 -0.42 -11.31
N LYS A 78 -26.55 -1.50 -12.10
CA LYS A 78 -27.07 -1.46 -13.48
C LYS A 78 -28.50 -0.91 -13.52
N GLN A 79 -29.40 -1.40 -12.68
CA GLN A 79 -30.77 -0.90 -12.56
C GLN A 79 -30.81 0.58 -12.13
N GLY A 80 -30.01 0.97 -11.12
CA GLY A 80 -29.91 2.35 -10.67
C GLY A 80 -29.43 3.31 -11.77
N LYS A 81 -28.56 2.83 -12.66
CA LYS A 81 -28.12 3.59 -13.86
C LYS A 81 -29.21 3.70 -14.91
N GLU A 82 -29.94 2.63 -15.18
CA GLU A 82 -31.07 2.65 -16.12
C GLU A 82 -32.15 3.64 -15.64
N LEU A 83 -32.45 3.64 -14.33
CA LEU A 83 -33.35 4.61 -13.69
C LEU A 83 -32.81 6.05 -13.76
N ARG A 84 -31.51 6.27 -13.54
CA ARG A 84 -30.89 7.60 -13.66
C ARG A 84 -30.88 8.10 -15.11
N ALA A 85 -30.65 7.21 -16.08
CA ALA A 85 -30.73 7.53 -17.50
C ALA A 85 -32.17 7.85 -17.92
N ALA A 86 -33.16 7.13 -17.39
CA ALA A 86 -34.58 7.37 -17.64
C ALA A 86 -35.10 8.67 -17.00
N SER A 87 -34.57 9.05 -15.82
CA SER A 87 -35.00 10.27 -15.11
C SER A 87 -34.40 11.57 -15.65
N GLN A 88 -33.37 11.51 -16.50
CA GLN A 88 -32.83 12.69 -17.21
C GLN A 88 -32.85 12.55 -18.74
N PRO A 89 -34.04 12.59 -19.37
CA PRO A 89 -34.14 12.66 -20.82
C PRO A 89 -33.62 14.02 -21.30
N GLY A 90 -32.46 14.04 -21.96
CA GLY A 90 -31.86 15.26 -22.55
C GLY A 90 -30.54 15.72 -21.92
N SER A 91 -30.10 15.11 -20.82
CA SER A 91 -28.74 15.29 -20.31
C SER A 91 -27.76 14.61 -21.28
N LYS A 92 -27.20 15.37 -22.22
CA LYS A 92 -26.07 14.92 -23.02
C LYS A 92 -24.88 14.77 -22.07
N LEU A 93 -24.67 13.55 -21.57
CA LEU A 93 -23.43 13.20 -20.88
C LEU A 93 -22.26 13.68 -21.75
N LYS A 94 -21.27 14.35 -21.14
CA LYS A 94 -20.08 14.80 -21.88
C LYS A 94 -19.49 13.59 -22.61
N PRO A 95 -18.93 13.71 -23.83
CA PRO A 95 -18.49 12.55 -24.62
C PRO A 95 -17.62 11.55 -23.84
N LEU A 96 -16.78 12.03 -22.90
CA LEU A 96 -15.88 11.21 -22.08
C LEU A 96 -16.56 10.47 -20.91
N GLN A 97 -17.82 10.76 -20.59
CA GLN A 97 -18.54 10.14 -19.48
C GLN A 97 -19.12 8.76 -19.80
N LYS A 98 -19.10 8.35 -21.07
CA LYS A 98 -19.43 6.99 -21.49
C LYS A 98 -18.23 6.37 -22.20
N ARG A 99 -18.09 5.05 -22.14
CA ARG A 99 -17.11 4.34 -22.97
C ARG A 99 -17.49 4.41 -24.44
N PHE A 100 -16.48 4.42 -25.31
CA PHE A 100 -16.66 4.50 -26.78
C PHE A 100 -16.67 3.13 -27.47
N TRP A 101 -16.36 2.07 -26.72
CA TRP A 101 -16.29 0.70 -27.22
C TRP A 101 -17.40 -0.16 -26.62
N LYS A 102 -17.82 -1.18 -27.38
CA LYS A 102 -18.81 -2.16 -26.92
C LYS A 102 -18.14 -3.44 -26.43
N GLU A 103 -17.18 -3.92 -27.20
CA GLU A 103 -16.51 -5.20 -26.99
C GLU A 103 -15.01 -5.00 -26.81
N VAL A 104 -14.41 -5.86 -25.99
CA VAL A 104 -12.96 -5.92 -25.79
C VAL A 104 -12.51 -7.34 -26.13
N HIS A 105 -11.54 -7.48 -27.02
CA HIS A 105 -11.02 -8.78 -27.40
C HIS A 105 -9.50 -8.78 -27.49
N VAL A 106 -8.92 -9.95 -27.22
CA VAL A 106 -7.49 -10.20 -27.36
C VAL A 106 -7.25 -10.80 -28.74
N THR A 107 -6.35 -10.21 -29.51
CA THR A 107 -5.95 -10.70 -30.83
C THR A 107 -4.48 -11.06 -30.82
N GLU A 108 -4.14 -12.19 -31.43
CA GLU A 108 -2.75 -12.59 -31.63
C GLU A 108 -2.18 -11.90 -32.88
N ALA A 109 -1.08 -11.18 -32.71
CA ALA A 109 -0.28 -10.59 -33.76
C ALA A 109 1.11 -11.26 -33.82
N PRO A 110 1.89 -11.07 -34.90
CA PRO A 110 3.25 -11.62 -34.99
C PRO A 110 4.11 -11.30 -33.76
N GLU A 111 4.09 -10.04 -33.34
CA GLU A 111 4.87 -9.50 -32.21
C GLU A 111 4.34 -9.91 -30.82
N GLY A 112 3.13 -10.46 -30.71
CA GLY A 112 2.49 -10.77 -29.44
C GLY A 112 0.98 -10.52 -29.43
N TYR A 113 0.38 -10.49 -28.24
CA TYR A 113 -1.03 -10.19 -28.07
C TYR A 113 -1.31 -8.69 -28.08
N GLN A 114 -2.38 -8.31 -28.74
CA GLN A 114 -2.92 -6.95 -28.73
C GLN A 114 -4.34 -6.97 -28.16
N ILE A 115 -4.70 -5.91 -27.45
CA ILE A 115 -6.04 -5.73 -26.91
C ILE A 115 -6.76 -4.73 -27.81
N LEU A 116 -7.87 -5.15 -28.40
CA LEU A 116 -8.69 -4.34 -29.28
C LEU A 116 -9.98 -3.92 -28.55
N LEU A 117 -10.28 -2.62 -28.63
CA LEU A 117 -11.51 -1.99 -28.21
C LEU A 117 -12.37 -1.78 -29.45
N ASP A 118 -13.39 -2.62 -29.63
CA ASP A 118 -13.97 -2.89 -30.95
C ASP A 118 -12.84 -3.11 -31.98
N GLN A 119 -12.68 -2.25 -32.97
CA GLN A 119 -11.63 -2.38 -33.99
C GLN A 119 -10.32 -1.63 -33.68
N ARG A 120 -10.23 -0.95 -32.53
CA ARG A 120 -9.10 -0.04 -32.24
C ARG A 120 -8.18 -0.63 -31.18
N PRO A 121 -6.86 -0.72 -31.41
CA PRO A 121 -5.95 -1.22 -30.40
C PRO A 121 -5.80 -0.26 -29.22
N VAL A 122 -5.66 -0.83 -28.03
CA VAL A 122 -5.19 -0.12 -26.85
C VAL A 122 -3.77 0.40 -27.11
N ARG A 123 -3.52 1.66 -26.73
CA ARG A 123 -2.25 2.34 -26.94
C ARG A 123 -1.66 2.82 -25.62
N THR A 124 -0.33 2.86 -25.59
CA THR A 124 0.43 3.49 -24.51
C THR A 124 0.24 5.01 -24.53
N PRO A 125 0.58 5.73 -23.45
CA PRO A 125 0.64 7.20 -23.46
C PRO A 125 1.58 7.75 -24.55
N SER A 126 2.63 7.00 -24.89
CA SER A 126 3.58 7.25 -25.98
C SER A 126 2.97 7.02 -27.38
N LYS A 127 1.67 6.67 -27.46
CA LYS A 127 0.87 6.40 -28.67
C LYS A 127 1.25 5.13 -29.43
N SER A 128 2.19 4.34 -28.93
CA SER A 128 2.51 3.02 -29.47
C SER A 128 1.39 2.02 -29.18
N ILE A 129 1.25 1.00 -30.02
CA ILE A 129 0.27 -0.08 -29.78
C ILE A 129 0.80 -0.92 -28.62
N LEU A 130 -0.03 -1.12 -27.60
CA LEU A 130 0.32 -1.96 -26.47
C LEU A 130 0.38 -3.42 -26.92
N THR A 131 1.59 -3.99 -26.91
CA THR A 131 1.83 -5.35 -27.37
C THR A 131 2.37 -6.18 -26.21
N ILE A 132 1.70 -7.29 -25.90
CA ILE A 132 2.04 -8.17 -24.80
C ILE A 132 2.77 -9.41 -25.35
N PRO A 133 3.90 -9.84 -24.75
CA PRO A 133 4.61 -11.04 -25.17
C PRO A 133 3.71 -12.28 -25.27
N ARG A 134 4.00 -13.15 -26.25
CA ARG A 134 3.26 -14.42 -26.46
C ARG A 134 3.29 -15.35 -25.25
N SER A 135 4.36 -15.28 -24.46
CA SER A 135 4.47 -16.06 -23.23
C SER A 135 3.51 -15.59 -22.13
N LYS A 136 2.90 -14.40 -22.24
CA LYS A 136 2.09 -13.80 -21.17
C LYS A 136 0.60 -13.66 -21.56
N PRO A 137 -0.12 -14.74 -21.91
CA PRO A 137 -1.53 -14.64 -22.31
C PRO A 137 -2.42 -14.19 -21.14
N HIS A 138 -2.13 -14.60 -19.90
CA HIS A 138 -2.91 -14.19 -18.73
C HIS A 138 -2.88 -12.68 -18.50
N LEU A 139 -1.73 -12.03 -18.76
CA LEU A 139 -1.61 -10.58 -18.73
C LEU A 139 -2.49 -9.91 -19.80
N ALA A 140 -2.47 -10.43 -21.03
CA ALA A 140 -3.30 -9.89 -22.11
C ALA A 140 -4.81 -9.99 -21.79
N HIS A 141 -5.26 -11.13 -21.24
CA HIS A 141 -6.64 -11.30 -20.80
C HIS A 141 -6.99 -10.43 -19.59
N ALA A 142 -6.07 -10.24 -18.65
CA ALA A 142 -6.29 -9.34 -17.52
C ALA A 142 -6.46 -7.89 -17.96
N ILE A 143 -5.69 -7.44 -18.94
CA ILE A 143 -5.86 -6.11 -19.57
C ILE A 143 -7.21 -6.06 -20.29
N ALA A 144 -7.61 -7.10 -21.03
CA ALA A 144 -8.92 -7.12 -21.68
C ALA A 144 -10.08 -6.98 -20.66
N ILE A 145 -10.02 -7.73 -19.54
CA ILE A 145 -10.98 -7.62 -18.44
C ILE A 145 -10.96 -6.21 -17.84
N GLU A 146 -9.78 -5.66 -17.59
CA GLU A 146 -9.62 -4.30 -17.07
C GLU A 146 -10.36 -3.26 -17.92
N TRP A 147 -10.22 -3.33 -19.24
CA TRP A 147 -10.91 -2.44 -20.18
C TRP A 147 -12.41 -2.74 -20.33
N ASP A 148 -12.83 -3.99 -20.20
CA ASP A 148 -14.25 -4.37 -20.25
C ASP A 148 -15.02 -3.85 -19.01
N MET A 149 -14.35 -3.81 -17.86
CA MET A 149 -14.91 -3.31 -16.60
C MET A 149 -15.04 -1.77 -16.55
N LEU A 150 -14.43 -1.03 -17.49
CA LEU A 150 -14.56 0.41 -17.53
C LEU A 150 -15.96 0.85 -17.99
N GLU A 151 -16.50 1.84 -17.31
CA GLU A 151 -17.82 2.41 -17.56
C GLU A 151 -17.74 3.70 -18.39
N SER A 152 -16.62 4.40 -18.28
CA SER A 152 -16.36 5.67 -18.96
C SER A 152 -14.94 5.71 -19.52
N ALA A 153 -14.77 6.39 -20.65
CA ALA A 153 -13.44 6.63 -21.20
C ALA A 153 -12.54 7.44 -20.24
N GLN A 154 -13.13 8.29 -19.38
CA GLN A 154 -12.38 9.04 -18.38
C GLN A 154 -11.73 8.16 -17.30
N GLN A 155 -12.31 7.00 -16.98
CA GLN A 155 -11.69 6.07 -16.02
C GLN A 155 -10.36 5.53 -16.55
N ALA A 156 -10.22 5.34 -17.87
CA ALA A 156 -8.97 4.91 -18.51
C ALA A 156 -7.83 5.93 -18.35
N LEU A 157 -8.12 7.19 -17.97
CA LEU A 157 -7.09 8.19 -17.68
C LEU A 157 -6.53 8.08 -16.26
N LYS A 158 -7.10 7.21 -15.42
CA LYS A 158 -6.72 7.05 -14.01
C LYS A 158 -6.02 5.71 -13.81
N ASN A 159 -4.75 5.74 -13.44
CA ASN A 159 -3.92 4.53 -13.30
C ASN A 159 -4.50 3.48 -12.34
N HIS A 160 -5.27 3.87 -11.32
CA HIS A 160 -5.91 2.92 -10.39
C HIS A 160 -7.06 2.13 -11.02
N ASN A 161 -7.65 2.61 -12.12
CA ASN A 161 -8.67 1.86 -12.87
C ASN A 161 -8.05 1.01 -13.98
N ILE A 162 -6.80 1.30 -14.37
CA ILE A 162 -6.07 0.56 -15.40
C ILE A 162 -4.68 0.07 -14.95
N PRO A 163 -4.56 -0.60 -13.78
CA PRO A 163 -3.27 -0.98 -13.22
C PRO A 163 -2.42 -1.88 -14.14
N MET A 164 -3.02 -2.85 -14.81
CA MET A 164 -2.33 -3.80 -15.70
C MET A 164 -1.90 -3.13 -17.00
N THR A 165 -2.77 -2.31 -17.60
CA THR A 165 -2.39 -1.50 -18.77
C THR A 165 -1.25 -0.56 -18.42
N SER A 166 -1.33 0.13 -17.26
CA SER A 166 -0.33 1.10 -16.83
C SER A 166 1.05 0.46 -16.63
N ILE A 167 1.12 -0.71 -15.99
CA ILE A 167 2.40 -1.38 -15.73
C ILE A 167 2.96 -2.09 -16.98
N ALA A 168 2.11 -2.62 -17.85
CA ALA A 168 2.54 -3.16 -19.14
C ALA A 168 3.06 -2.06 -20.08
N ALA A 169 2.37 -0.91 -20.13
CA ALA A 169 2.86 0.26 -20.86
C ALA A 169 4.20 0.75 -20.30
N ARG A 170 4.39 0.74 -18.97
CA ARG A 170 5.67 1.07 -18.33
C ARG A 170 6.80 0.14 -18.80
N ALA A 171 6.55 -1.17 -18.90
CA ALA A 171 7.53 -2.12 -19.44
C ALA A 171 7.85 -1.82 -20.92
N GLN A 172 6.83 -1.54 -21.73
CA GLN A 172 7.02 -1.21 -23.14
C GLN A 172 7.77 0.11 -23.34
N ASP A 173 7.49 1.14 -22.55
CA ASP A 173 8.21 2.42 -22.59
C ASP A 173 9.72 2.23 -22.29
N ILE A 174 10.07 1.31 -21.38
CA ILE A 174 11.48 0.94 -21.11
C ILE A 174 12.11 0.31 -22.36
N ILE A 175 11.43 -0.67 -22.99
CA ILE A 175 11.90 -1.33 -24.22
C ILE A 175 12.11 -0.32 -25.34
N GLU A 176 11.14 0.57 -25.57
CA GLU A 176 11.18 1.57 -26.64
C GLU A 176 12.26 2.63 -26.42
N ALA A 177 12.53 3.02 -25.16
CA ALA A 177 13.63 3.93 -24.83
C ALA A 177 14.99 3.27 -25.08
N GLU A 178 15.15 2.02 -24.65
CA GLU A 178 16.39 1.25 -24.82
C GLU A 178 16.69 0.95 -26.30
N ALA A 179 15.66 0.65 -27.09
CA ALA A 179 15.80 0.49 -28.54
C ALA A 179 16.29 1.77 -29.25
N LYS A 180 16.09 2.95 -28.63
CA LYS A 180 16.60 4.25 -29.10
C LYS A 180 17.95 4.61 -28.48
N GLY A 181 18.54 3.72 -27.67
CA GLY A 181 19.79 3.97 -26.95
C GLY A 181 19.64 4.85 -25.71
N ASP A 182 18.42 5.12 -25.24
CA ASP A 182 18.16 5.92 -24.04
C ASP A 182 18.02 5.03 -22.79
N ALA A 183 19.08 4.95 -21.99
CA ALA A 183 19.09 4.22 -20.72
C ALA A 183 18.56 5.03 -19.53
N LYS A 184 18.08 6.28 -19.73
CA LYS A 184 17.68 7.18 -18.65
C LYS A 184 16.60 6.58 -17.75
N VAL A 185 15.55 6.01 -18.34
CA VAL A 185 14.42 5.43 -17.58
C VAL A 185 14.91 4.31 -16.66
N ARG A 186 15.70 3.35 -17.20
CA ARG A 186 16.28 2.26 -16.40
C ARG A 186 17.16 2.80 -15.27
N ASN A 187 18.02 3.79 -15.56
CA ASN A 187 18.92 4.38 -14.57
C ASN A 187 18.15 5.09 -13.44
N GLU A 188 17.04 5.76 -13.75
CA GLU A 188 16.16 6.38 -12.76
C GLU A 188 15.49 5.33 -11.86
N ILE A 189 15.04 4.20 -12.42
CA ILE A 189 14.49 3.07 -11.66
C ILE A 189 15.57 2.51 -10.74
N ILE A 190 16.75 2.16 -11.26
CA ILE A 190 17.88 1.63 -10.47
C ILE A 190 18.21 2.58 -9.31
N THR A 191 18.32 3.88 -9.58
CA THR A 191 18.62 4.88 -8.55
C THR A 191 17.55 4.88 -7.45
N THR A 192 16.27 4.77 -7.84
CA THR A 192 15.15 4.71 -6.90
C THR A 192 15.16 3.41 -6.08
N MET A 193 15.41 2.26 -6.71
CA MET A 193 15.51 0.97 -6.02
C MET A 193 16.67 0.95 -5.00
N LEU A 194 17.82 1.53 -5.35
CA LEU A 194 18.95 1.64 -4.42
C LEU A 194 18.69 2.60 -3.25
N ARG A 195 17.83 3.61 -3.42
CA ARG A 195 17.36 4.41 -2.27
C ARG A 195 16.47 3.59 -1.35
N TYR A 196 15.61 2.73 -1.89
CA TYR A 196 14.82 1.80 -1.09
C TYR A 196 15.67 0.75 -0.39
N LEU A 197 16.76 0.27 -0.99
CA LEU A 197 17.72 -0.62 -0.32
C LEU A 197 18.32 0.03 0.94
N ASP A 198 18.64 1.33 0.86
CA ASP A 198 19.21 2.09 1.98
C ASP A 198 18.18 2.40 3.08
N THR A 199 16.89 2.20 2.83
CA THR A 199 15.79 2.46 3.78
C THR A 199 14.78 1.32 3.78
N ASP A 200 15.24 0.09 3.56
CA ASP A 200 14.37 -1.05 3.30
C ASP A 200 13.59 -1.41 4.56
N THR A 201 12.26 -1.45 4.49
CA THR A 201 11.40 -1.73 5.65
C THR A 201 11.70 -3.07 6.30
N LEU A 202 12.19 -4.07 5.54
CA LEU A 202 12.57 -5.38 6.07
C LEU A 202 13.87 -5.35 6.90
N LEU A 203 14.69 -4.30 6.71
CA LEU A 203 15.98 -4.09 7.38
C LEU A 203 15.92 -3.04 8.49
N CYS A 204 14.75 -2.43 8.72
CA CYS A 204 14.50 -1.47 9.80
C CYS A 204 13.98 -2.23 11.03
N TRP A 205 14.85 -2.53 11.98
CA TRP A 205 14.49 -3.27 13.18
C TRP A 205 14.36 -2.35 14.39
N ALA A 206 13.39 -2.65 15.25
CA ALA A 206 13.23 -1.98 16.53
C ALA A 206 14.50 -2.19 17.39
N PRO A 207 14.87 -1.20 18.24
CA PRO A 207 16.06 -1.30 19.08
C PRO A 207 15.96 -2.46 20.07
N GLU A 208 17.11 -2.96 20.52
CA GLU A 208 17.17 -4.01 21.52
C GLU A 208 16.87 -3.44 22.92
N THR A 209 15.60 -3.47 23.32
CA THR A 209 15.19 -2.97 24.63
C THR A 209 15.46 -4.02 25.72
N LYS A 210 16.29 -3.66 26.71
CA LYS A 210 16.53 -4.50 27.91
C LYS A 210 15.33 -4.57 28.86
N SER A 211 14.44 -3.58 28.78
CA SER A 211 13.25 -3.44 29.62
C SER A 211 12.04 -3.38 28.70
N THR A 212 11.36 -4.51 28.50
CA THR A 212 10.04 -4.53 27.86
C THR A 212 9.19 -3.44 28.51
N SER A 213 8.70 -2.49 27.73
CA SER A 213 7.88 -1.43 28.31
C SER A 213 6.67 -2.07 29.02
N PRO A 214 6.16 -1.51 30.13
CA PRO A 214 4.97 -2.05 30.78
C PRO A 214 3.80 -2.22 29.80
N LEU A 215 3.70 -1.35 28.78
CA LEU A 215 2.73 -1.41 27.70
C LEU A 215 2.90 -2.64 26.79
N GLU A 216 4.13 -2.97 26.40
CA GLU A 216 4.40 -4.20 25.64
C GLU A 216 4.08 -5.45 26.47
N MET A 217 4.40 -5.45 27.78
CA MET A 217 4.05 -6.55 28.69
C MET A 217 2.56 -6.67 28.97
N GLN A 218 1.81 -5.56 28.96
CA GLN A 218 0.38 -5.53 29.25
C GLN A 218 -0.44 -6.38 28.26
N THR A 219 0.11 -6.66 27.08
CA THR A 219 -0.56 -7.42 26.01
C THR A 219 -0.36 -8.94 26.08
N GLY A 220 0.48 -9.46 26.99
CA GLY A 220 0.74 -10.91 27.08
C GLY A 220 1.41 -11.51 25.83
N ARG A 221 2.05 -10.69 24.99
CA ARG A 221 2.70 -11.13 23.74
C ARG A 221 3.97 -11.94 24.02
N PRO A 222 4.19 -13.07 23.32
CA PRO A 222 5.33 -13.96 23.56
C PRO A 222 6.65 -13.45 22.98
N GLU A 223 6.60 -12.63 21.94
CA GLU A 223 7.76 -12.14 21.19
C GLU A 223 7.71 -10.60 21.09
N SER A 224 8.87 -9.95 21.13
CA SER A 224 9.00 -8.51 20.90
C SER A 224 8.87 -8.16 19.41
N LEU A 225 8.55 -6.91 19.08
CA LEU A 225 8.49 -6.44 17.69
C LEU A 225 9.80 -6.76 16.92
N ARG A 226 10.95 -6.51 17.56
CA ARG A 226 12.27 -6.81 17.00
C ARG A 226 12.43 -8.30 16.66
N GLN A 227 12.00 -9.19 17.56
CA GLN A 227 12.07 -10.63 17.33
C GLN A 227 11.22 -11.05 16.12
N VAL A 228 10.01 -10.50 16.01
CA VAL A 228 9.11 -10.77 14.87
C VAL A 228 9.67 -10.20 13.56
N GLN A 229 10.24 -8.99 13.57
CA GLN A 229 10.92 -8.40 12.41
C GLN A 229 12.08 -9.28 11.92
N ILE A 230 12.97 -9.71 12.82
CA ILE A 230 14.11 -10.56 12.49
C ILE A 230 13.65 -11.92 11.96
N LYS A 231 12.64 -12.53 12.59
CA LYS A 231 12.07 -13.83 12.20
C LYS A 231 11.46 -13.79 10.80
N THR A 232 10.81 -12.69 10.43
CA THR A 232 10.26 -12.48 9.08
C THR A 232 11.34 -12.17 8.06
N ALA A 233 12.35 -11.36 8.42
CA ALA A 233 13.41 -10.94 7.50
C ALA A 233 14.38 -12.08 7.15
N LYS A 234 14.75 -12.91 8.13
CA LYS A 234 15.79 -13.95 7.98
C LYS A 234 15.57 -14.91 6.80
N PRO A 235 14.38 -15.52 6.61
CA PRO A 235 14.14 -16.42 5.48
C PRO A 235 14.27 -15.73 4.12
N ILE A 236 13.81 -14.48 4.02
CA ILE A 236 13.87 -13.68 2.78
C ILE A 236 15.33 -13.32 2.47
N ILE A 237 16.06 -12.79 3.44
CA ILE A 237 17.48 -12.44 3.30
C ILE A 237 18.30 -13.68 2.95
N SER A 238 18.10 -14.78 3.67
CA SER A 238 18.82 -16.04 3.43
C SER A 238 18.60 -16.56 2.01
N TYR A 239 17.37 -16.53 1.51
CA TYR A 239 17.07 -16.91 0.13
C TYR A 239 17.81 -16.01 -0.86
N LEU A 240 17.73 -14.68 -0.69
CA LEU A 240 18.34 -13.73 -1.61
C LEU A 240 19.87 -13.84 -1.62
N SER A 241 20.52 -13.89 -0.45
CA SER A 241 21.97 -14.04 -0.32
C SER A 241 22.50 -15.40 -0.76
N THR A 242 21.65 -16.43 -0.85
CA THR A 242 22.06 -17.77 -1.29
C THR A 242 21.80 -17.98 -2.78
N SER A 243 20.61 -17.62 -3.26
CA SER A 243 20.13 -17.98 -4.59
C SER A 243 20.25 -16.86 -5.62
N VAL A 244 20.18 -15.59 -5.20
CA VAL A 244 20.14 -14.45 -6.13
C VAL A 244 21.45 -13.67 -6.15
N TRP A 245 22.01 -13.41 -4.96
CA TRP A 245 23.25 -12.65 -4.77
C TRP A 245 24.22 -13.44 -3.88
N PRO A 246 24.81 -14.53 -4.40
CA PRO A 246 25.70 -15.39 -3.62
C PRO A 246 26.87 -14.58 -3.03
N GLY A 247 27.08 -14.73 -1.72
CA GLY A 247 28.18 -14.08 -0.99
C GLY A 247 27.90 -12.64 -0.54
N VAL A 248 26.72 -12.10 -0.82
CA VAL A 248 26.31 -10.78 -0.33
C VAL A 248 25.85 -10.85 1.12
N ASP A 249 26.45 -10.01 1.97
CA ASP A 249 26.09 -9.84 3.38
C ASP A 249 25.16 -8.62 3.53
N ILE A 250 23.85 -8.88 3.61
CA ILE A 250 22.83 -7.84 3.77
C ILE A 250 22.69 -7.51 5.26
N LYS A 251 23.00 -6.27 5.61
CA LYS A 251 23.00 -5.79 7.00
C LYS A 251 21.73 -5.03 7.35
N PRO A 252 21.33 -4.98 8.63
CA PRO A 252 20.28 -4.07 9.08
C PRO A 252 20.64 -2.62 8.75
N VAL A 253 19.62 -1.82 8.44
CA VAL A 253 19.79 -0.43 8.00
C VAL A 253 19.88 0.52 9.20
N LEU A 254 19.20 0.21 10.29
CA LEU A 254 19.20 1.04 11.50
C LEU A 254 20.18 0.47 12.55
N ASP A 255 21.00 1.36 13.09
CA ASP A 255 21.75 1.11 14.32
C ASP A 255 20.83 1.33 15.53
N GLU A 256 21.11 0.65 16.65
CA GLU A 256 20.24 0.63 17.84
C GLU A 256 20.05 2.02 18.47
N ASN A 257 21.02 2.92 18.26
CA ASN A 257 21.02 4.27 18.83
C ASN A 257 20.83 5.37 17.78
N SER A 258 20.45 5.02 16.55
CA SER A 258 20.33 5.98 15.44
C SER A 258 19.01 5.81 14.69
N ILE A 259 18.34 6.94 14.45
CA ILE A 259 17.22 7.01 13.51
C ILE A 259 17.69 7.23 12.06
N ILE A 260 18.99 7.43 11.84
CA ILE A 260 19.57 7.70 10.53
C ILE A 260 19.94 6.35 9.87
N PRO A 261 19.37 6.05 8.70
CA PRO A 261 19.69 4.85 7.93
C PRO A 261 21.18 4.78 7.53
N THR A 262 21.78 3.61 7.74
CA THR A 262 23.13 3.27 7.27
C THR A 262 23.02 2.53 5.95
N LYS A 263 23.82 2.98 4.98
CA LYS A 263 23.87 2.34 3.66
C LYS A 263 24.53 0.97 3.75
N GLN A 264 24.11 0.06 2.87
CA GLN A 264 24.84 -1.19 2.64
C GLN A 264 26.26 -0.90 2.14
N ASP A 265 27.17 -1.86 2.32
CA ASP A 265 28.54 -1.78 1.82
C ASP A 265 28.57 -1.64 0.29
N GLU A 266 29.63 -1.02 -0.22
CA GLU A 266 29.74 -0.70 -1.65
C GLU A 266 29.74 -1.95 -2.53
N SER A 267 30.33 -3.05 -2.07
CA SER A 267 30.27 -4.36 -2.75
C SER A 267 28.83 -4.86 -2.90
N THR A 268 28.08 -4.97 -1.80
CA THR A 268 26.66 -5.37 -1.82
C THR A 268 25.83 -4.47 -2.74
N ARG A 269 26.02 -3.14 -2.64
CA ARG A 269 25.31 -2.17 -3.48
C ARG A 269 25.62 -2.37 -4.96
N ASN A 270 26.88 -2.62 -5.32
CA ASN A 270 27.28 -2.83 -6.71
C ASN A 270 26.73 -4.14 -7.27
N VAL A 271 26.72 -5.22 -6.48
CA VAL A 271 26.11 -6.51 -6.88
C VAL A 271 24.62 -6.34 -7.15
N ILE A 272 23.88 -5.75 -6.19
CA ILE A 272 22.44 -5.53 -6.33
C ILE A 272 22.14 -4.57 -7.49
N LYS A 273 22.91 -3.49 -7.64
CA LYS A 273 22.79 -2.56 -8.77
C LYS A 273 22.97 -3.27 -10.11
N GLY A 274 24.00 -4.12 -10.23
CA GLY A 274 24.27 -4.91 -11.43
C GLY A 274 23.14 -5.88 -11.75
N TRP A 275 22.60 -6.55 -10.72
CA TRP A 275 21.44 -7.44 -10.87
C TRP A 275 20.21 -6.70 -11.39
N ILE A 276 19.84 -5.55 -10.78
CA ILE A 276 18.70 -4.73 -11.23
C ILE A 276 18.93 -4.25 -12.67
N ALA A 277 20.16 -3.82 -12.99
CA ALA A 277 20.51 -3.36 -14.33
C ALA A 277 20.33 -4.44 -15.40
N GLY A 278 20.54 -5.71 -15.04
CA GLY A 278 20.37 -6.86 -15.93
C GLY A 278 18.93 -7.37 -16.08
N LEU A 279 17.96 -6.85 -15.33
CA LEU A 279 16.57 -7.32 -15.42
C LEU A 279 15.94 -6.95 -16.77
N PRO A 280 15.19 -7.86 -17.42
CA PRO A 280 14.38 -7.50 -18.58
C PRO A 280 13.30 -6.49 -18.20
N ALA A 281 12.75 -5.79 -19.20
CA ALA A 281 11.89 -4.63 -18.95
C ALA A 281 10.59 -4.94 -18.17
N TYR A 282 10.01 -6.13 -18.38
CA TYR A 282 8.82 -6.58 -17.64
C TYR A 282 9.15 -6.81 -16.15
N GLU A 283 10.25 -7.50 -15.88
CA GLU A 283 10.78 -7.77 -14.55
C GLU A 283 11.18 -6.49 -13.82
N LEU A 284 11.80 -5.55 -14.53
CA LEU A 284 12.18 -4.25 -13.98
C LEU A 284 10.95 -3.41 -13.59
N ALA A 285 9.91 -3.38 -14.44
CA ALA A 285 8.66 -2.68 -14.14
C ALA A 285 7.88 -3.35 -13.00
N ALA A 286 7.88 -4.69 -12.93
CA ALA A 286 7.29 -5.44 -11.83
C ALA A 286 8.03 -5.19 -10.51
N LEU A 287 9.37 -5.20 -10.53
CA LEU A 287 10.18 -4.86 -9.37
C LEU A 287 9.86 -3.45 -8.90
N GLU A 288 9.88 -2.46 -9.79
CA GLU A 288 9.54 -1.06 -9.48
C GLU A 288 8.17 -0.97 -8.78
N ARG A 289 7.14 -1.64 -9.31
CA ARG A 289 5.81 -1.70 -8.71
C ARG A 289 5.83 -2.33 -7.31
N ALA A 290 6.44 -3.50 -7.17
CA ALA A 290 6.45 -4.25 -5.92
C ALA A 290 7.19 -3.49 -4.81
N VAL A 291 8.34 -2.89 -5.14
CA VAL A 291 9.13 -2.10 -4.20
C VAL A 291 8.40 -0.83 -3.78
N LEU A 292 7.76 -0.13 -4.72
CA LEU A 292 6.98 1.07 -4.38
C LEU A 292 5.76 0.74 -3.51
N ALA A 293 5.14 -0.43 -3.69
CA ALA A 293 4.01 -0.87 -2.88
C ALA A 293 4.45 -1.31 -1.48
N GLY A 294 5.40 -2.23 -1.37
CA GLY A 294 5.85 -2.80 -0.09
C GLY A 294 6.92 -1.99 0.64
N LYS A 295 7.48 -0.96 0.01
CA LYS A 295 8.60 -0.13 0.51
C LYS A 295 9.87 -0.94 0.84
N SER A 296 10.03 -2.10 0.20
CA SER A 296 11.16 -3.01 0.40
C SER A 296 11.64 -3.56 -0.95
N LEU A 297 12.92 -3.36 -1.23
CA LEU A 297 13.60 -3.98 -2.36
C LEU A 297 13.71 -5.49 -2.17
N LEU A 298 13.97 -5.95 -0.95
CA LEU A 298 14.15 -7.37 -0.66
C LEU A 298 12.85 -8.16 -0.84
N ILE A 299 11.72 -7.65 -0.33
CA ILE A 299 10.41 -8.29 -0.54
C ILE A 299 10.06 -8.29 -2.03
N GLY A 300 10.26 -7.17 -2.72
CA GLY A 300 10.00 -7.06 -4.16
C GLY A 300 10.83 -8.04 -4.99
N ALA A 301 12.13 -8.14 -4.69
CA ALA A 301 13.04 -9.08 -5.36
C ALA A 301 12.66 -10.54 -5.07
N ARG A 302 12.36 -10.88 -3.80
CA ARG A 302 11.95 -12.23 -3.42
C ARG A 302 10.68 -12.67 -4.14
N LEU A 303 9.70 -11.77 -4.24
CA LEU A 303 8.45 -12.01 -4.97
C LEU A 303 8.70 -12.15 -6.48
N LEU A 304 9.54 -11.28 -7.06
CA LEU A 304 9.86 -11.33 -8.49
C LEU A 304 10.45 -12.68 -8.91
N ILE A 305 11.46 -13.16 -8.18
CA ILE A 305 12.13 -14.44 -8.48
C ILE A 305 11.15 -15.62 -8.43
N GLU A 306 10.20 -15.60 -7.50
CA GLU A 306 9.24 -16.69 -7.31
C GLU A 306 8.25 -16.84 -8.47
N TRP A 307 7.93 -15.74 -9.16
CA TRP A 307 6.82 -15.68 -10.12
C TRP A 307 7.22 -15.36 -11.56
N SER A 308 8.37 -14.72 -11.79
CA SER A 308 8.81 -14.40 -13.15
C SER A 308 9.17 -15.64 -13.94
N GLU A 309 8.79 -15.66 -15.20
CA GLU A 309 9.18 -16.72 -16.14
C GLU A 309 10.67 -16.74 -16.48
N GLU A 310 11.40 -15.63 -16.23
CA GLU A 310 12.84 -15.52 -16.48
C GLU A 310 13.69 -16.20 -15.39
N PHE A 311 13.08 -16.55 -14.25
CA PHE A 311 13.76 -17.13 -13.11
C PHE A 311 13.25 -18.53 -12.74
N ARG A 312 12.63 -19.24 -13.69
CA ARG A 312 12.10 -20.61 -13.48
C ARG A 312 13.15 -21.57 -12.91
N ASP A 313 14.40 -21.45 -13.36
CA ASP A 313 15.51 -22.29 -12.90
C ASP A 313 15.87 -22.08 -11.40
N MET A 314 15.50 -20.95 -10.82
CA MET A 314 15.72 -20.63 -9.39
C MET A 314 14.50 -20.92 -8.50
N GLN A 315 13.35 -21.22 -9.09
CA GLN A 315 12.13 -21.50 -8.34
C GLN A 315 12.23 -22.88 -7.69
N ARG A 316 11.89 -22.96 -6.40
CA ARG A 316 11.95 -24.22 -5.66
C ARG A 316 10.75 -25.11 -6.02
N ASP A 317 11.02 -26.39 -6.25
CA ASP A 317 10.00 -27.43 -6.29
C ASP A 317 10.04 -28.26 -4.99
N SER A 318 9.97 -27.58 -3.84
CA SER A 318 10.11 -28.21 -2.52
C SER A 318 8.78 -28.68 -1.90
N GLY A 319 7.65 -28.50 -2.60
CA GLY A 319 6.31 -28.74 -2.05
C GLY A 319 5.87 -27.77 -0.93
N GLU A 320 6.78 -26.90 -0.48
CA GLU A 320 6.48 -25.82 0.45
C GLU A 320 5.62 -24.73 -0.21
N PRO A 321 4.81 -23.99 0.55
CA PRO A 321 4.06 -22.86 0.01
C PRO A 321 5.03 -21.83 -0.58
N ARG A 322 4.77 -21.43 -1.83
CA ARG A 322 5.54 -20.40 -2.53
C ARG A 322 5.40 -19.06 -1.81
N PHE A 323 6.45 -18.24 -1.87
CA PHE A 323 6.39 -16.86 -1.37
C PHE A 323 5.49 -16.03 -2.30
N GLY A 324 4.23 -15.88 -1.91
CA GLY A 324 3.19 -15.26 -2.70
C GLY A 324 2.89 -13.83 -2.30
N ILE A 325 1.77 -13.34 -2.84
CA ILE A 325 1.25 -11.98 -2.59
C ILE A 325 0.93 -11.79 -1.10
N HIS A 326 0.37 -12.82 -0.45
CA HIS A 326 0.01 -12.77 0.95
C HIS A 326 1.26 -12.62 1.81
N GLU A 327 2.25 -13.50 1.66
CA GLU A 327 3.50 -13.48 2.43
C GLU A 327 4.26 -12.16 2.23
N ALA A 328 4.29 -11.64 1.00
CA ALA A 328 4.90 -10.36 0.68
C ALA A 328 4.16 -9.18 1.33
N ALA A 329 2.83 -9.16 1.33
CA ALA A 329 2.03 -8.13 1.99
C ALA A 329 2.19 -8.19 3.51
N GLU A 330 2.19 -9.39 4.09
CA GLU A 330 2.40 -9.62 5.52
C GLU A 330 3.78 -9.15 5.98
N ALA A 331 4.83 -9.44 5.20
CA ALA A 331 6.18 -8.95 5.47
C ALA A 331 6.28 -7.43 5.35
N SER A 332 5.60 -6.83 4.36
CA SER A 332 5.62 -5.38 4.14
C SER A 332 4.88 -4.59 5.22
N ASN A 333 3.76 -5.12 5.71
CA ASN A 333 2.90 -4.49 6.72
C ASN A 333 3.19 -4.97 8.15
N LEU A 334 4.29 -5.67 8.40
CA LEU A 334 4.56 -6.33 9.69
C LEU A 334 4.38 -5.41 10.89
N GLU A 335 5.01 -4.23 10.85
CA GLU A 335 4.91 -3.28 11.96
C GLU A 335 3.53 -2.64 12.05
N VAL A 336 2.91 -2.31 10.91
CA VAL A 336 1.53 -1.79 10.88
C VAL A 336 0.59 -2.78 11.56
N ARG A 337 0.67 -4.06 11.21
CA ARG A 337 -0.11 -5.14 11.83
C ARG A 337 0.16 -5.25 13.32
N TRP A 338 1.44 -5.25 13.72
CA TRP A 338 1.81 -5.33 15.12
C TRP A 338 1.21 -4.19 15.95
N GLN A 339 1.16 -2.98 15.38
CA GLN A 339 0.54 -1.80 15.98
C GLN A 339 -0.99 -1.88 15.97
N THR A 340 -1.62 -2.26 14.86
CA THR A 340 -3.10 -2.38 14.80
C THR A 340 -3.63 -3.49 15.71
N ASP A 341 -2.88 -4.56 15.89
CA ASP A 341 -3.21 -5.62 16.85
C ASP A 341 -3.14 -5.11 18.31
N MET A 342 -2.42 -4.01 18.55
CA MET A 342 -2.27 -3.41 19.90
C MET A 342 -3.27 -2.28 20.13
N TRP A 343 -3.48 -1.44 19.11
CA TRP A 343 -4.21 -0.18 19.23
C TRP A 343 -5.56 -0.18 18.50
N GLY A 344 -5.88 -1.24 17.76
CA GLY A 344 -7.02 -1.32 16.86
C GLY A 344 -6.67 -0.90 15.44
N GLU A 345 -7.49 -1.35 14.50
CA GLU A 345 -7.44 -0.95 13.10
C GLU A 345 -8.23 0.36 12.90
N VAL A 346 -7.76 1.22 11.99
CA VAL A 346 -8.47 2.43 11.57
C VAL A 346 -9.11 2.14 10.21
N GLU A 347 -10.43 2.09 10.19
CA GLU A 347 -11.24 1.90 8.98
C GLU A 347 -10.99 3.01 7.96
N ASP A 348 -11.10 2.69 6.67
CA ASP A 348 -10.80 3.59 5.54
C ASP A 348 -9.34 4.09 5.52
N THR A 349 -8.41 3.36 6.14
CA THR A 349 -6.98 3.68 6.16
C THR A 349 -6.14 2.41 6.17
N HIS A 350 -6.16 1.65 7.27
CA HIS A 350 -5.31 0.47 7.40
C HIS A 350 -5.83 -0.69 6.54
N ASP A 351 -7.14 -0.91 6.55
CA ASP A 351 -7.84 -1.90 5.75
C ASP A 351 -7.65 -1.66 4.24
N VAL A 352 -7.84 -0.41 3.80
CA VAL A 352 -7.67 0.00 2.40
C VAL A 352 -6.23 -0.16 1.96
N ASN A 353 -5.26 0.26 2.78
CA ASN A 353 -3.85 0.10 2.47
C ASN A 353 -3.44 -1.38 2.38
N ASN A 354 -4.00 -2.22 3.24
CA ASN A 354 -3.75 -3.66 3.24
C ASN A 354 -4.21 -4.32 1.94
N GLU A 355 -5.41 -3.99 1.47
CA GLU A 355 -5.93 -4.47 0.19
C GLU A 355 -5.18 -3.85 -1.01
N ASP A 356 -4.79 -2.58 -0.92
CA ASP A 356 -4.07 -1.91 -2.00
C ASP A 356 -2.67 -2.48 -2.22
N ILE A 357 -1.92 -2.80 -1.16
CA ILE A 357 -0.61 -3.45 -1.26
C ILE A 357 -0.76 -4.82 -1.94
N ARG A 358 -1.72 -5.65 -1.52
CA ARG A 358 -1.98 -6.96 -2.15
C ARG A 358 -2.34 -6.82 -3.63
N ARG A 359 -3.18 -5.83 -3.97
CA ARG A 359 -3.54 -5.51 -5.35
C ARG A 359 -2.30 -5.12 -6.18
N GLN A 360 -1.42 -4.28 -5.66
CA GLN A 360 -0.21 -3.86 -6.36
C GLN A 360 0.81 -5.00 -6.52
N LEU A 361 1.04 -5.79 -5.47
CA LEU A 361 1.91 -6.97 -5.53
C LEU A 361 1.36 -8.02 -6.49
N GLY A 362 0.04 -8.24 -6.49
CA GLY A 362 -0.63 -9.13 -7.45
C GLY A 362 -0.49 -8.65 -8.90
N SER A 363 -0.52 -7.34 -9.14
CA SER A 363 -0.27 -6.78 -10.48
C SER A 363 1.17 -7.04 -10.96
N ALA A 364 2.15 -6.97 -10.04
CA ALA A 364 3.55 -7.28 -10.36
C ALA A 364 3.71 -8.76 -10.70
N VAL A 365 3.10 -9.66 -9.92
CA VAL A 365 3.10 -11.11 -10.18
C VAL A 365 2.49 -11.42 -11.54
N LEU A 366 1.31 -10.86 -11.85
CA LEU A 366 0.62 -11.11 -13.11
C LEU A 366 1.37 -10.53 -14.33
N LEU A 367 2.16 -9.46 -14.13
CA LEU A 367 2.99 -8.88 -15.18
C LEU A 367 4.12 -9.82 -15.63
N VAL A 368 4.75 -10.55 -14.69
CA VAL A 368 5.93 -11.39 -14.98
C VAL A 368 5.61 -12.87 -15.14
N SER A 369 4.41 -13.28 -14.72
CA SER A 369 3.94 -14.66 -14.89
C SER A 369 3.67 -14.94 -16.37
N GLY A 370 4.38 -15.93 -16.91
CA GLY A 370 4.13 -16.43 -18.27
C GLY A 370 4.29 -17.94 -18.38
N ILE A 371 3.89 -18.41 -19.55
CA ILE A 371 3.89 -19.78 -20.03
C ILE A 371 5.04 -19.85 -21.03
N ARG A 372 6.15 -20.48 -20.62
CA ARG A 372 7.30 -20.76 -21.48
C ARG A 372 7.39 -22.25 -21.75
#